data_AF-A0A7T0C4A2-F1
#
_entry.id   AF-A0A7T0C4A2-F1
#
_cell.length_a   1.000
_cell.length_b   1.000
_cell.length_c   1.000
_cell.angle_alpha   90.00
_cell.angle_beta   90.00
_cell.angle_gamma   90.00
#
_symmetry.space_group_name_H-M   'P 1'
#
loop_
_entity.id
_entity.type
_entity.pdbx_description
1 polymer ?
#
loop_
_entity_poly.entity_id
_entity_poly.type
_entity_poly.pdbx_seq_one_letter_code
_entity_poly.pdbx_strand_id
1 'polypeptide(L)'
;MSETSSKIEPEKILRFVDLFCGIGGFRFAMSAVAQKRKIKAECVFSSDIDANARKAYEANFGHAPNSDITLFNENDIPDCDLLFAGFPCQPFSIIGKRKGFEDTRGTLFFDIARILQKKRPAAFVLENVKQLVRHQNGATFERIVSALKDMDYRVEYRVLNALDFGLPQKRERVFIVGVKDDAPFGWPEGNKTMRPLAEFLERDVEAKHFATSTIQGNRNRKHRSLHQPGIWHENKSGNVTSYPYACALRAGASYNYLLVDGKRRLTPREMLRLQGFPDSFKIVCSDYQTRKQAGNAVAAPVVAAILDALVPRLLGLEEPTRSTDGSDCFSTEERSRIMRSVKSRDNRSTELGLTAIFRERKITGWRRNYKLPGKPDFVFPAQRIALFADGCFWHGHPCRNITPRQNAEYWQKKIKRNKQRDKEVTKQLEGKGWQVVRIFECKIRKKQLPRKFLQALKSS
;
A
#
# COMPACT_ATOMS: atom_id res chain seq x y z
N MET A 1 46.93 -24.03 25.21
CA MET A 1 45.47 -23.97 25.36
C MET A 1 45.09 -22.50 25.43
N SER A 2 44.65 -21.91 24.31
CA SER A 2 44.18 -20.52 24.29
C SER A 2 42.67 -20.54 24.11
N GLU A 3 41.94 -20.29 25.19
CA GLU A 3 40.50 -20.06 25.16
C GLU A 3 40.21 -18.72 24.50
N THR A 4 39.70 -18.77 23.27
CA THR A 4 39.10 -17.62 22.60
C THR A 4 37.76 -17.31 23.24
N SER A 5 37.77 -16.37 24.20
CA SER A 5 36.58 -15.70 24.72
C SER A 5 35.81 -15.04 23.57
N SER A 6 34.77 -15.71 23.06
CA SER A 6 33.80 -15.12 22.15
C SER A 6 33.05 -14.00 22.89
N LYS A 7 33.39 -12.74 22.60
CA LYS A 7 32.58 -11.59 23.02
C LYS A 7 31.17 -11.77 22.44
N ILE A 8 30.21 -12.10 23.30
CA ILE A 8 28.79 -12.13 22.94
C ILE A 8 28.39 -10.68 22.69
N GLU A 9 28.16 -10.31 21.43
CA GLU A 9 27.60 -9.00 21.11
C GLU A 9 26.23 -8.85 21.80
N PRO A 10 25.92 -7.68 22.41
CA PRO A 10 24.65 -7.47 23.05
C PRO A 10 23.52 -7.66 22.04
N GLU A 11 22.54 -8.48 22.40
CA GLU A 11 21.37 -8.78 21.58
C GLU A 11 20.65 -7.47 21.19
N LYS A 12 20.69 -7.10 19.90
CA LYS A 12 20.15 -5.83 19.40
C LYS A 12 18.63 -5.76 19.62
N ILE A 13 18.18 -4.85 20.48
CA ILE A 13 16.76 -4.58 20.76
C ILE A 13 16.27 -3.50 19.80
N LEU A 14 15.22 -3.78 19.02
CA LEU A 14 14.57 -2.77 18.19
C LEU A 14 13.60 -1.92 19.02
N ARG A 15 13.90 -0.63 19.16
CA ARG A 15 13.07 0.32 19.90
C ARG A 15 12.12 1.02 18.95
N PHE A 16 10.83 1.09 19.29
CA PHE A 16 9.85 1.74 18.43
C PHE A 16 8.89 2.65 19.19
N VAL A 17 8.41 3.67 18.47
CA VAL A 17 7.38 4.61 18.90
C VAL A 17 6.07 4.32 18.15
N ASP A 18 4.95 4.29 18.87
CA ASP A 18 3.60 4.03 18.33
C ASP A 18 2.68 5.23 18.57
N LEU A 19 2.66 6.17 17.63
CA LEU A 19 1.81 7.38 17.70
C LEU A 19 0.41 7.09 17.14
N PHE A 20 -0.61 7.74 17.70
CA PHE A 20 -2.01 7.48 17.35
C PHE A 20 -2.33 5.98 17.43
N CYS A 21 -1.86 5.34 18.51
CA CYS A 21 -1.72 3.90 18.58
C CYS A 21 -3.07 3.16 18.59
N GLY A 22 -4.15 3.85 18.95
CA GLY A 22 -5.48 3.25 19.14
C GLY A 22 -5.38 2.09 20.12
N ILE A 23 -5.82 0.91 19.67
CA ILE A 23 -5.73 -0.35 20.42
C ILE A 23 -4.44 -1.14 20.12
N GLY A 24 -3.44 -0.51 19.50
CA GLY A 24 -2.09 -1.06 19.31
C GLY A 24 -1.95 -2.02 18.13
N GLY A 25 -2.59 -1.73 17.00
CA GLY A 25 -2.48 -2.57 15.80
C GLY A 25 -1.06 -2.63 15.23
N PHE A 26 -0.31 -1.52 15.27
CA PHE A 26 1.12 -1.49 14.91
C PHE A 26 1.98 -2.28 15.91
N ARG A 27 1.82 -2.02 17.21
CA ARG A 27 2.50 -2.78 18.27
C ARG A 27 2.25 -4.28 18.18
N PHE A 28 1.00 -4.69 17.95
CA PHE A 28 0.65 -6.10 17.80
C PHE A 28 1.37 -6.73 16.60
N ALA A 29 1.35 -6.06 15.44
CA ALA A 29 2.06 -6.52 14.25
C ALA A 29 3.58 -6.60 14.47
N MET A 30 4.18 -5.61 15.14
CA MET A 30 5.61 -5.61 15.47
C MET A 30 5.95 -6.75 16.42
N SER A 31 5.13 -7.01 17.44
CA SER A 31 5.31 -8.11 18.39
C SER A 31 5.27 -9.47 17.69
N ALA A 32 4.33 -9.66 16.75
CA ALA A 32 4.23 -10.88 15.96
C ALA A 32 5.46 -11.11 15.06
N VAL A 33 5.95 -10.05 14.40
CA VAL A 33 7.17 -10.12 13.57
C VAL A 33 8.40 -10.36 14.44
N ALA A 34 8.50 -9.71 15.59
CA ALA A 34 9.60 -9.88 16.53
C ALA A 34 9.67 -11.33 17.03
N GLN A 35 8.54 -11.90 17.46
CA GLN A 35 8.42 -13.30 17.86
C GLN A 35 8.82 -14.24 16.73
N LYS A 36 8.25 -14.05 15.53
CA LYS A 36 8.55 -14.88 14.34
C LYS A 36 10.04 -14.87 14.00
N ARG A 37 10.70 -13.72 14.14
CA ARG A 37 12.11 -13.53 13.81
C ARG A 37 13.06 -13.80 14.97
N LYS A 38 12.53 -14.14 16.16
CA LYS A 38 13.30 -14.33 17.39
C LYS A 38 14.19 -13.14 17.73
N ILE A 39 13.62 -11.93 17.60
CA ILE A 39 14.29 -10.68 17.96
C ILE A 39 13.52 -10.00 19.09
N LYS A 40 14.22 -9.15 19.85
CA LYS A 40 13.59 -8.28 20.85
C LYS A 40 13.12 -6.98 20.20
N ALA A 41 11.89 -6.59 20.50
CA ALA A 41 11.33 -5.31 20.11
C ALA A 41 10.62 -4.67 21.30
N GLU A 42 10.88 -3.38 21.51
CA GLU A 42 10.41 -2.63 22.68
C GLU A 42 9.63 -1.40 22.23
N CYS A 43 8.41 -1.25 22.74
CA CYS A 43 7.64 -0.01 22.55
C CYS A 43 8.09 0.99 23.60
N VAL A 44 8.87 1.99 23.19
CA VAL A 44 9.50 2.96 24.11
C VAL A 44 8.64 4.21 24.33
N PHE A 45 7.66 4.43 23.45
CA PHE A 45 6.65 5.47 23.60
C PHE A 45 5.41 5.09 22.81
N SER A 46 4.23 5.31 23.38
CA SER A 46 2.96 5.26 22.66
C SER A 46 2.05 6.40 23.09
N SER A 47 1.17 6.84 22.19
CA SER A 47 0.24 7.94 22.45
C SER A 47 -1.09 7.77 21.71
N ASP A 48 -2.19 8.00 22.43
CA ASP A 48 -3.53 8.16 21.86
C ASP A 48 -4.39 9.04 22.78
N ILE A 49 -5.21 9.93 22.21
CA ILE A 49 -6.06 10.83 23.00
C ILE A 49 -7.33 10.15 23.54
N ASP A 50 -7.79 9.06 22.91
CA ASP A 50 -9.03 8.38 23.29
C ASP A 50 -8.83 7.50 24.53
N ALA A 51 -9.47 7.87 25.65
CA ALA A 51 -9.33 7.17 26.92
C ALA A 51 -9.75 5.68 26.86
N ASN A 52 -10.75 5.33 26.03
CA ASN A 52 -11.17 3.94 25.87
C ASN A 52 -10.14 3.14 25.06
N ALA A 53 -9.55 3.75 24.03
CA ALA A 53 -8.45 3.14 23.28
C ALA A 53 -7.25 2.87 24.19
N ARG A 54 -6.85 3.84 25.02
CA ARG A 54 -5.78 3.70 26.02
C ARG A 54 -6.07 2.56 27.00
N LYS A 55 -7.29 2.48 27.54
CA LYS A 55 -7.73 1.38 28.42
C LYS A 55 -7.60 0.01 27.74
N ALA A 56 -8.05 -0.10 26.50
CA ALA A 56 -7.95 -1.34 25.74
C ALA A 56 -6.49 -1.71 25.40
N TYR A 57 -5.66 -0.72 25.09
CA TYR A 57 -4.22 -0.90 24.85
C TYR A 57 -3.53 -1.42 26.12
N GLU A 58 -3.73 -0.76 27.26
CA GLU A 58 -3.15 -1.16 28.55
C GLU A 58 -3.52 -2.59 28.93
N ALA A 59 -4.78 -2.98 28.79
CA ALA A 59 -5.23 -4.34 29.11
C ALA A 59 -4.50 -5.42 28.29
N ASN A 60 -4.07 -5.10 27.06
CA ASN A 60 -3.43 -6.03 26.14
C ASN A 60 -1.90 -5.99 26.21
N PHE A 61 -1.31 -4.86 26.64
CA PHE A 61 0.12 -4.62 26.54
C PHE A 61 0.80 -4.27 27.88
N GLY A 62 0.05 -4.16 28.96
CA GLY A 62 0.55 -3.92 30.32
C GLY A 62 0.95 -2.47 30.63
N HIS A 63 0.84 -1.55 29.67
CA HIS A 63 1.20 -0.14 29.85
C HIS A 63 0.19 0.77 29.16
N ALA A 64 -0.29 1.78 29.88
CA ALA A 64 -1.15 2.81 29.31
C ALA A 64 -0.36 3.73 28.35
N PRO A 65 -0.87 3.99 27.14
CA PRO A 65 -0.30 5.02 26.28
C PRO A 65 -0.38 6.40 26.93
N ASN A 66 0.53 7.27 26.54
CA ASN A 66 0.42 8.71 26.78
C ASN A 66 -0.84 9.27 26.11
N SER A 67 -1.31 10.42 26.59
CA SER A 67 -2.51 11.08 26.06
C SER A 67 -2.21 11.85 24.76
N ASP A 68 -2.84 13.00 24.57
CA ASP A 68 -2.66 13.91 23.44
C ASP A 68 -1.17 14.18 23.14
N ILE A 69 -0.73 13.80 21.94
CA ILE A 69 0.66 13.97 21.46
C ILE A 69 1.07 15.44 21.37
N THR A 70 0.13 16.36 21.23
CA THR A 70 0.42 17.80 21.12
C THR A 70 0.94 18.39 22.43
N LEU A 71 0.79 17.67 23.55
CA LEU A 71 1.30 18.05 24.87
C LEU A 71 2.76 17.63 25.09
N PHE A 72 3.35 16.85 24.17
CA PHE A 72 4.70 16.33 24.29
C PHE A 72 5.64 17.00 23.30
N ASN A 73 6.76 17.49 23.81
CA ASN A 73 7.86 17.95 23.00
C ASN A 73 8.67 16.76 22.48
N GLU A 74 9.43 16.99 21.41
CA GLU A 74 10.22 15.95 20.78
C GLU A 74 11.33 15.41 21.71
N ASN A 75 11.71 16.18 22.74
CA ASN A 75 12.69 15.75 23.74
C ASN A 75 12.09 14.78 24.78
N ASP A 76 10.76 14.79 24.98
CA ASP A 76 10.07 13.90 25.92
C ASP A 76 9.93 12.47 25.35
N ILE A 77 10.12 12.32 24.04
CA ILE A 77 10.01 11.04 23.34
C ILE A 77 11.39 10.38 23.34
N PRO A 78 11.55 9.13 23.80
CA PRO A 78 12.84 8.42 23.75
C PRO A 78 13.32 8.18 22.31
N ASP A 79 14.62 7.96 22.16
CA ASP A 79 15.19 7.58 20.88
C ASP A 79 14.73 6.17 20.45
N CYS A 80 14.53 6.01 19.14
CA CYS A 80 13.92 4.83 18.54
C CYS A 80 14.49 4.52 17.15
N ASP A 81 14.41 3.24 16.77
CA ASP A 81 14.76 2.75 15.44
C ASP A 81 13.59 2.86 14.46
N LEU A 82 12.36 2.80 14.98
CA LEU A 82 11.12 2.74 14.22
C LEU A 82 10.07 3.71 14.77
N LEU A 83 9.37 4.40 13.89
CA LEU A 83 8.19 5.19 14.23
C LEU A 83 6.96 4.74 13.45
N PHE A 84 5.86 4.49 14.16
CA PHE A 84 4.56 4.15 13.58
C PHE A 84 3.55 5.27 13.83
N ALA A 85 2.69 5.53 12.84
CA ALA A 85 1.57 6.45 13.00
C ALA A 85 0.39 6.16 12.06
N GLY A 86 -0.75 5.80 12.64
CA GLY A 86 -2.05 5.73 11.95
C GLY A 86 -2.82 7.05 12.13
N PHE A 87 -2.35 8.12 11.50
CA PHE A 87 -2.77 9.47 11.86
C PHE A 87 -4.16 9.85 11.32
N PRO A 88 -4.95 10.68 12.05
CA PRO A 88 -6.25 11.11 11.59
C PRO A 88 -6.21 11.88 10.26
N CYS A 89 -7.17 11.60 9.37
CA CYS A 89 -7.36 12.32 8.11
C CYS A 89 -8.09 13.66 8.34
N GLN A 90 -7.41 14.63 8.96
CA GLN A 90 -7.94 15.99 9.11
C GLN A 90 -7.94 16.73 7.76
N PRO A 91 -8.85 17.69 7.51
CA PRO A 91 -8.84 18.49 6.29
C PRO A 91 -7.57 19.35 6.23
N PHE A 92 -6.63 18.94 5.39
CA PHE A 92 -5.38 19.65 5.11
C PHE A 92 -5.55 20.96 4.31
N SER A 93 -6.77 21.47 4.19
CA SER A 93 -7.09 22.73 3.50
C SER A 93 -6.55 23.98 4.20
N ILE A 94 -6.09 23.85 5.45
CA ILE A 94 -5.46 24.92 6.24
C ILE A 94 -3.96 25.05 5.93
N ILE A 95 -3.35 24.13 5.16
CA ILE A 95 -1.93 24.24 4.82
C ILE A 95 -1.73 25.36 3.79
N GLY A 96 -1.50 26.57 4.29
CA GLY A 96 -1.42 27.82 3.57
C GLY A 96 -0.48 27.81 2.37
N LYS A 97 -0.84 28.62 1.38
CA LYS A 97 0.07 29.13 0.35
C LYS A 97 1.00 30.14 1.02
N ARG A 98 2.14 29.69 1.57
CA ARG A 98 3.42 30.44 1.80
C ARG A 98 4.16 29.87 3.01
N LYS A 99 5.46 29.58 2.80
CA LYS A 99 6.55 29.37 3.78
C LYS A 99 6.51 28.09 4.65
N GLY A 100 7.24 27.06 4.18
CA GLY A 100 7.95 26.09 5.04
C GLY A 100 7.15 25.30 6.08
N PHE A 101 7.89 24.59 6.93
CA PHE A 101 7.40 23.89 8.13
C PHE A 101 7.02 24.84 9.27
N GLU A 102 7.17 26.15 9.10
CA GLU A 102 7.03 27.17 10.15
C GLU A 102 5.58 27.61 10.40
N ASP A 103 4.63 27.28 9.52
CA ASP A 103 3.19 27.52 9.76
C ASP A 103 2.58 26.33 10.53
N THR A 104 3.13 26.06 11.71
CA THR A 104 2.76 24.95 12.62
C THR A 104 1.47 25.23 13.36
N ARG A 105 0.33 25.32 12.65
CA ARG A 105 -0.98 25.43 13.31
C ARG A 105 -1.96 24.37 12.80
N GLY A 106 -2.15 23.34 13.63
CA GLY A 106 -3.41 22.61 13.71
C GLY A 106 -3.55 21.30 12.93
N THR A 107 -2.47 20.65 12.46
CA THR A 107 -2.59 19.30 11.87
C THR A 107 -1.63 18.30 12.51
N LEU A 108 -2.16 17.13 12.90
CA LEU A 108 -1.45 16.06 13.59
C LEU A 108 -0.29 15.44 12.78
N PHE A 109 -0.24 15.69 11.47
CA PHE A 109 0.90 15.32 10.64
C PHE A 109 2.17 16.12 10.99
N PHE A 110 2.03 17.40 11.39
CA PHE A 110 3.18 18.22 11.77
C PHE A 110 3.82 17.76 13.07
N ASP A 111 3.04 17.22 14.01
CA ASP A 111 3.59 16.58 15.20
C ASP A 111 4.48 15.38 14.82
N ILE A 112 4.04 14.55 13.88
CA ILE A 112 4.86 13.45 13.33
C ILE A 112 6.13 14.01 12.70
N ALA A 113 6.01 15.04 11.87
CA ALA A 113 7.14 15.66 11.18
C ALA A 113 8.19 16.21 12.15
N ARG A 114 7.77 16.95 13.18
CA ARG A 114 8.63 17.50 14.24
C ARG A 114 9.38 16.37 14.96
N ILE A 115 8.67 15.30 15.32
CA ILE A 115 9.27 14.14 16.00
C ILE A 115 10.27 13.42 15.08
N LEU A 116 9.91 13.17 13.82
CA LEU A 116 10.81 12.55 12.83
C LEU A 116 12.08 13.36 12.59
N GLN A 117 11.96 14.69 12.54
CA GLN A 117 13.09 15.60 12.32
C GLN A 117 14.08 15.54 13.48
N LYS A 118 13.59 15.48 14.73
CA LYS A 118 14.44 15.38 15.92
C LYS A 118 15.00 13.98 16.12
N LYS A 119 14.14 12.97 16.13
CA LYS A 119 14.48 11.60 16.53
C LYS A 119 15.19 10.83 15.43
N ARG A 120 14.95 11.19 14.18
CA ARG A 120 15.53 10.57 12.99
C ARG A 120 15.58 9.03 13.15
N PRO A 121 14.47 8.31 13.32
CA PRO A 121 14.49 6.84 13.36
C PRO A 121 15.09 6.25 12.07
N ALA A 122 15.56 5.00 12.12
CA ALA A 122 16.10 4.34 10.92
C ALA A 122 15.03 4.14 9.84
N ALA A 123 13.78 3.91 10.26
CA ALA A 123 12.62 3.94 9.37
C ALA A 123 11.32 4.36 10.06
N PHE A 124 10.30 4.65 9.28
CA PHE A 124 8.95 4.90 9.75
C PHE A 124 7.89 4.24 8.86
N VAL A 125 6.72 3.96 9.44
CA VAL A 125 5.54 3.46 8.72
C VAL A 125 4.32 4.28 9.12
N LEU A 126 3.76 5.01 8.16
CA LEU A 126 2.53 5.78 8.33
C LEU A 126 1.38 5.09 7.60
N GLU A 127 0.17 5.17 8.15
CA GLU A 127 -1.05 4.64 7.54
C GLU A 127 -2.12 5.72 7.42
N ASN A 128 -2.88 5.68 6.32
CA ASN A 128 -4.07 6.52 6.15
C ASN A 128 -5.06 5.93 5.14
N VAL A 129 -6.23 6.57 5.00
CA VAL A 129 -7.26 6.19 4.02
C VAL A 129 -6.78 6.37 2.58
N LYS A 130 -7.20 5.48 1.68
CA LYS A 130 -6.77 5.51 0.26
C LYS A 130 -7.09 6.83 -0.46
N GLN A 131 -8.12 7.54 0.01
CA GLN A 131 -8.58 8.81 -0.57
C GLN A 131 -7.55 9.93 -0.39
N LEU A 132 -6.67 9.83 0.61
CA LEU A 132 -5.62 10.82 0.86
C LEU A 132 -4.78 11.07 -0.39
N VAL A 133 -4.43 10.00 -1.13
CA VAL A 133 -3.62 10.05 -2.36
C VAL A 133 -4.25 10.93 -3.45
N ARG A 134 -5.58 11.06 -3.48
CA ARG A 134 -6.34 11.83 -4.49
C ARG A 134 -6.91 13.13 -3.96
N HIS A 135 -6.74 13.43 -2.68
CA HIS A 135 -7.30 14.62 -2.06
C HIS A 135 -6.71 15.89 -2.70
N GLN A 136 -7.57 16.87 -3.04
CA GLN A 136 -7.17 18.12 -3.73
C GLN A 136 -6.31 17.88 -4.99
N ASN A 137 -6.72 16.95 -5.85
CA ASN A 137 -5.97 16.54 -7.05
C ASN A 137 -4.54 16.02 -6.77
N GLY A 138 -4.25 15.59 -5.53
CA GLY A 138 -2.95 15.05 -5.12
C GLY A 138 -2.05 16.04 -4.38
N ALA A 139 -2.36 17.34 -4.39
CA ALA A 139 -1.48 18.39 -3.86
C ALA A 139 -1.16 18.22 -2.36
N THR A 140 -2.16 17.87 -1.55
CA THR A 140 -1.98 17.61 -0.11
C THR A 140 -1.00 16.46 0.13
N PHE A 141 -1.20 15.35 -0.57
CA PHE A 141 -0.41 14.14 -0.40
C PHE A 141 1.02 14.34 -0.91
N GLU A 142 1.19 15.07 -2.01
CA GLU A 142 2.51 15.46 -2.50
C GLU A 142 3.27 16.31 -1.47
N ARG A 143 2.61 17.25 -0.79
CA ARG A 143 3.25 18.03 0.30
C ARG A 143 3.70 17.15 1.46
N ILE A 144 2.87 16.19 1.88
CA ILE A 144 3.23 15.20 2.91
C ILE A 144 4.47 14.41 2.49
N VAL A 145 4.47 13.86 1.28
CA VAL A 145 5.59 13.06 0.76
C VAL A 145 6.85 13.90 0.59
N SER A 146 6.75 15.13 0.10
CA SER A 146 7.89 16.04 -0.02
C SER A 146 8.47 16.40 1.34
N ALA A 147 7.62 16.78 2.31
CA ALA A 147 8.05 17.07 3.67
C ALA A 147 8.84 15.90 4.31
N LEU A 148 8.38 14.67 4.10
CA LEU A 148 9.09 13.49 4.60
C LEU A 148 10.42 13.23 3.88
N LYS A 149 10.51 13.54 2.58
CA LYS A 149 11.76 13.42 1.81
C LYS A 149 12.78 14.49 2.17
N ASP A 150 12.32 15.70 2.46
CA ASP A 150 13.18 16.82 2.87
C ASP A 150 13.90 16.54 4.20
N MET A 151 13.45 15.54 4.97
CA MET A 151 14.11 15.05 6.19
C MET A 151 15.19 13.99 5.93
N ASP A 152 15.61 13.81 4.68
CA ASP A 152 16.64 12.84 4.25
C ASP A 152 16.19 11.37 4.42
N TYR A 153 14.92 11.12 4.10
CA TYR A 153 14.39 9.77 3.95
C TYR A 153 14.10 9.47 2.49
N ARG A 154 14.39 8.24 2.10
CA ARG A 154 13.76 7.65 0.93
C ARG A 154 12.33 7.27 1.28
N VAL A 155 11.37 7.98 0.69
CA VAL A 155 9.94 7.79 0.96
C VAL A 155 9.25 7.12 -0.22
N GLU A 156 8.65 5.97 0.05
CA GLU A 156 7.80 5.23 -0.89
C GLU A 156 6.41 5.02 -0.29
N TYR A 157 5.39 4.82 -1.13
CA TYR A 157 4.03 4.53 -0.65
C TYR A 157 3.31 3.54 -1.55
N ARG A 158 2.36 2.81 -0.98
CA ARG A 158 1.50 1.87 -1.71
C ARG A 158 0.11 1.80 -1.10
N VAL A 159 -0.90 1.64 -1.95
CA VAL A 159 -2.25 1.27 -1.48
C VAL A 159 -2.31 -0.25 -1.39
N LEU A 160 -2.57 -0.77 -0.20
CA LEU A 160 -2.69 -2.20 0.07
C LEU A 160 -4.10 -2.52 0.55
N ASN A 161 -4.62 -3.68 0.18
CA ASN A 161 -5.94 -4.14 0.55
C ASN A 161 -5.85 -5.35 1.47
N ALA A 162 -6.54 -5.34 2.61
CA ALA A 162 -6.48 -6.43 3.58
C ALA A 162 -6.91 -7.81 3.01
N LEU A 163 -7.71 -7.85 1.93
CA LEU A 163 -8.03 -9.08 1.19
C LEU A 163 -6.78 -9.81 0.70
N ASP A 164 -5.75 -9.07 0.30
CA ASP A 164 -4.49 -9.57 -0.26
C ASP A 164 -3.54 -10.11 0.84
N PHE A 165 -3.95 -9.98 2.11
CA PHE A 165 -3.19 -10.34 3.30
C PHE A 165 -3.93 -11.34 4.19
N GLY A 166 -4.90 -12.08 3.61
CA GLY A 166 -5.58 -13.19 4.28
C GLY A 166 -6.78 -12.81 5.16
N LEU A 167 -7.20 -11.54 5.17
CA LEU A 167 -8.39 -11.11 5.91
C LEU A 167 -9.61 -11.01 4.97
N PRO A 168 -10.79 -11.52 5.35
CA PRO A 168 -12.03 -11.34 4.59
C PRO A 168 -12.62 -9.95 4.83
N GLN A 169 -11.83 -8.92 4.55
CA GLN A 169 -12.24 -7.53 4.66
C GLN A 169 -11.65 -6.71 3.51
N LYS A 170 -12.51 -6.11 2.69
CA LYS A 170 -12.13 -5.12 1.68
C LYS A 170 -11.80 -3.79 2.35
N ARG A 171 -10.55 -3.65 2.79
CA ARG A 171 -10.00 -2.46 3.44
C ARG A 171 -8.72 -2.03 2.74
N GLU A 172 -8.89 -1.10 1.81
CA GLU A 172 -7.80 -0.43 1.12
C GLU A 172 -7.29 0.76 1.94
N ARG A 173 -5.98 0.80 2.18
CA ARG A 173 -5.27 1.86 2.91
C ARG A 173 -3.97 2.22 2.21
N VAL A 174 -3.60 3.49 2.27
CA VAL A 174 -2.27 3.92 1.84
C VAL A 174 -1.31 3.75 3.01
N PHE A 175 -0.20 3.08 2.73
CA PHE A 175 0.94 2.98 3.63
C PHE A 175 2.07 3.81 3.04
N ILE A 176 2.72 4.61 3.88
CA ILE A 176 3.89 5.43 3.54
C ILE A 176 5.06 4.90 4.37
N VAL A 177 6.11 4.48 3.70
CA VAL A 177 7.32 3.95 4.35
C VAL A 177 8.48 4.88 4.02
N GLY A 178 9.15 5.35 5.06
CA GLY A 178 10.39 6.09 4.94
C GLY A 178 11.54 5.31 5.55
N VAL A 179 12.67 5.28 4.86
CA VAL A 179 13.89 4.57 5.24
C VAL A 179 15.09 5.50 5.01
N LYS A 180 16.05 5.50 5.93
CA LYS A 180 17.24 6.37 5.81
C LYS A 180 18.22 5.95 4.73
N ASP A 181 18.25 4.67 4.36
CA ASP A 181 19.17 4.21 3.33
C ASP A 181 18.56 4.27 1.91
N ASP A 182 19.42 4.32 0.90
CA ASP A 182 19.05 4.59 -0.48
C ASP A 182 18.37 3.41 -1.21
N ALA A 183 18.33 2.20 -0.61
CA ALA A 183 17.79 1.03 -1.30
C ALA A 183 16.27 1.14 -1.51
N PRO A 184 15.73 0.74 -2.69
CA PRO A 184 14.29 0.63 -2.89
C PRO A 184 13.62 -0.25 -1.82
N PHE A 185 12.43 0.15 -1.36
CA PHE A 185 11.69 -0.65 -0.39
C PHE A 185 10.99 -1.82 -1.10
N GLY A 186 11.33 -3.05 -0.68
CA GLY A 186 10.73 -4.29 -1.17
C GLY A 186 9.32 -4.49 -0.62
N TRP A 187 8.35 -3.76 -1.18
CA TRP A 187 6.96 -3.87 -0.74
C TRP A 187 6.44 -5.31 -0.80
N PRO A 188 5.64 -5.75 0.19
CA PRO A 188 4.99 -7.06 0.13
C PRO A 188 4.05 -7.14 -1.09
N GLU A 189 4.03 -8.32 -1.72
CA GLU A 189 3.27 -8.55 -2.95
C GLU A 189 1.76 -8.71 -2.70
N GLY A 190 1.35 -9.12 -1.50
CA GLY A 190 -0.06 -9.36 -1.18
C GLY A 190 -0.62 -10.64 -1.80
N ASN A 191 0.19 -11.71 -1.87
CA ASN A 191 -0.23 -12.98 -2.48
C ASN A 191 -0.88 -13.95 -1.48
N LYS A 192 -1.39 -13.47 -0.34
CA LYS A 192 -2.07 -14.34 0.63
C LYS A 192 -3.54 -14.46 0.25
N THR A 193 -3.97 -15.67 -0.04
CA THR A 193 -5.38 -15.98 -0.28
C THR A 193 -6.22 -15.57 0.93
N MET A 194 -7.29 -14.81 0.66
CA MET A 194 -8.29 -14.44 1.66
C MET A 194 -8.84 -15.70 2.34
N ARG A 195 -8.77 -15.76 3.67
CA ARG A 195 -9.38 -16.86 4.42
C ARG A 195 -10.92 -16.78 4.41
N PRO A 196 -11.62 -17.91 4.42
CA PRO A 196 -13.08 -17.94 4.47
C PRO A 196 -13.66 -17.09 5.61
N LEU A 197 -14.70 -16.30 5.32
CA LEU A 197 -15.38 -15.47 6.31
C LEU A 197 -15.86 -16.26 7.53
N ALA A 198 -16.27 -17.52 7.33
CA ALA A 198 -16.74 -18.39 8.40
C ALA A 198 -15.72 -18.57 9.54
N GLU A 199 -14.42 -18.53 9.26
CA GLU A 199 -13.37 -18.63 10.30
C GLU A 199 -13.33 -17.42 11.24
N PHE A 200 -13.94 -16.30 10.85
CA PHE A 200 -13.92 -15.05 11.60
C PHE A 200 -15.20 -14.84 12.39
N LEU A 201 -16.24 -15.63 12.12
CA LEU A 201 -17.56 -15.51 12.72
C LEU A 201 -17.68 -16.41 13.95
N GLU A 202 -18.35 -15.91 14.98
CA GLU A 202 -18.73 -16.69 16.15
C GLU A 202 -19.91 -17.60 15.83
N ARG A 203 -19.87 -18.81 16.41
CA ARG A 203 -20.93 -19.82 16.29
C ARG A 203 -22.09 -19.47 17.23
N ASP A 204 -21.75 -19.23 18.50
CA ASP A 204 -22.71 -18.90 19.55
C ASP A 204 -22.68 -17.39 19.80
N VAL A 205 -23.76 -16.70 19.38
CA VAL A 205 -23.86 -15.25 19.47
C VAL A 205 -25.02 -14.86 20.36
N GLU A 206 -24.78 -13.93 21.29
CA GLU A 206 -25.81 -13.41 22.18
C GLU A 206 -26.97 -12.76 21.41
N ALA A 207 -28.20 -12.95 21.91
CA ALA A 207 -29.43 -12.44 21.31
C ALA A 207 -29.39 -10.93 21.01
N LYS A 208 -28.67 -10.15 21.83
CA LYS A 208 -28.51 -8.69 21.67
C LYS A 208 -27.92 -8.27 20.31
N HIS A 209 -27.17 -9.15 19.65
CA HIS A 209 -26.56 -8.86 18.35
C HIS A 209 -27.50 -9.13 17.17
N PHE A 210 -28.59 -9.88 17.37
CA PHE A 210 -29.55 -10.14 16.32
C PHE A 210 -30.33 -8.87 15.96
N ALA A 211 -30.57 -8.70 14.66
CA ALA A 211 -31.45 -7.64 14.19
C ALA A 211 -32.90 -8.00 14.52
N THR A 212 -33.78 -7.00 14.65
CA THR A 212 -35.20 -7.25 14.88
C THR A 212 -35.81 -8.01 13.70
N SER A 213 -36.89 -8.74 13.93
CA SER A 213 -37.63 -9.47 12.88
C SER A 213 -38.01 -8.56 11.71
N THR A 214 -38.36 -7.29 11.98
CA THR A 214 -38.61 -6.26 10.97
C THR A 214 -37.42 -6.01 10.05
N ILE A 215 -36.21 -5.86 10.60
CA ILE A 215 -34.99 -5.63 9.82
C ILE A 215 -34.64 -6.87 9.01
N GLN A 216 -34.70 -8.06 9.62
CA GLN A 216 -34.42 -9.32 8.94
C GLN A 216 -35.39 -9.55 7.77
N GLY A 217 -36.69 -9.36 8.00
CA GLY A 217 -37.71 -9.47 6.96
C GLY A 217 -37.50 -8.47 5.82
N ASN A 218 -37.13 -7.22 6.13
CA ASN A 218 -36.80 -6.21 5.12
C ASN A 218 -35.58 -6.62 4.28
N ARG A 219 -34.51 -7.08 4.92
CA ARG A 219 -33.30 -7.58 4.24
C ARG A 219 -33.62 -8.73 3.29
N ASN A 220 -34.35 -9.73 3.76
CA ASN A 220 -34.69 -10.92 3.00
C ASN A 220 -35.62 -10.64 1.81
N ARG A 221 -36.50 -9.64 1.91
CA ARG A 221 -37.32 -9.19 0.78
C ARG A 221 -36.50 -8.49 -0.30
N LYS A 222 -35.49 -7.70 0.09
CA LYS A 222 -34.69 -6.87 -0.83
C LYS A 222 -33.55 -7.63 -1.50
N HIS A 223 -33.08 -8.75 -0.93
CA HIS A 223 -31.86 -9.40 -1.40
C HIS A 223 -31.85 -10.90 -1.14
N ARG A 224 -31.31 -11.65 -2.11
CA ARG A 224 -30.96 -13.06 -1.97
C ARG A 224 -29.46 -13.21 -2.20
N SER A 225 -28.73 -13.68 -1.19
CA SER A 225 -27.28 -13.81 -1.24
C SER A 225 -26.85 -15.03 -2.05
N LEU A 226 -25.79 -14.89 -2.86
CA LEU A 226 -25.07 -16.00 -3.50
C LEU A 226 -23.95 -16.57 -2.60
N HIS A 227 -23.79 -16.02 -1.40
CA HIS A 227 -22.71 -16.35 -0.47
C HIS A 227 -23.30 -16.72 0.89
N GLN A 228 -22.74 -17.76 1.50
CA GLN A 228 -23.06 -18.18 2.86
C GLN A 228 -21.78 -18.75 3.53
N PRO A 229 -21.31 -18.18 4.66
CA PRO A 229 -21.78 -16.92 5.23
C PRO A 229 -21.42 -15.73 4.32
N GLY A 230 -22.23 -14.67 4.38
CA GLY A 230 -22.00 -13.42 3.68
C GLY A 230 -22.25 -12.19 4.55
N ILE A 231 -21.52 -11.11 4.29
CA ILE A 231 -21.80 -9.80 4.89
C ILE A 231 -22.73 -9.02 3.99
N TRP A 232 -23.93 -8.74 4.48
CA TRP A 232 -24.97 -7.98 3.82
C TRP A 232 -24.83 -6.51 4.17
N HIS A 233 -24.73 -5.66 3.16
CA HIS A 233 -24.52 -4.23 3.26
C HIS A 233 -25.73 -3.50 2.70
N GLU A 234 -26.37 -2.65 3.51
CA GLU A 234 -27.35 -1.67 3.01
C GLU A 234 -26.73 -0.29 2.86
N ASN A 235 -26.76 0.26 1.65
CA ASN A 235 -26.30 1.63 1.43
C ASN A 235 -27.34 2.67 1.91
N LYS A 236 -26.98 3.96 1.89
CA LYS A 236 -27.89 5.05 2.29
C LYS A 236 -29.19 5.13 1.47
N SER A 237 -29.19 4.59 0.25
CA SER A 237 -30.37 4.54 -0.63
C SER A 237 -31.25 3.31 -0.36
N GLY A 238 -30.89 2.46 0.61
CA GLY A 238 -31.66 1.27 0.96
C GLY A 238 -31.39 0.05 0.09
N ASN A 239 -30.40 0.09 -0.82
CA ASN A 239 -30.03 -1.06 -1.64
C ASN A 239 -29.16 -2.02 -0.81
N VAL A 240 -29.49 -3.30 -0.88
CA VAL A 240 -28.80 -4.36 -0.16
C VAL A 240 -27.92 -5.16 -1.11
N THR A 241 -26.65 -5.37 -0.75
CA THR A 241 -25.73 -6.27 -1.45
C THR A 241 -25.07 -7.22 -0.46
N SER A 242 -24.55 -8.35 -0.90
CA SER A 242 -23.78 -9.27 -0.04
C SER A 242 -22.49 -9.72 -0.69
N TYR A 243 -21.47 -9.99 0.15
CA TYR A 243 -20.15 -10.45 -0.27
C TYR A 243 -19.63 -11.51 0.70
N PRO A 244 -18.70 -12.40 0.28
CA PRO A 244 -18.03 -13.35 1.17
C PRO A 244 -16.94 -12.68 2.03
N TYR A 245 -16.99 -11.36 2.17
CA TYR A 245 -16.06 -10.53 2.95
C TYR A 245 -16.79 -9.28 3.45
N ALA A 246 -16.29 -8.68 4.52
CA ALA A 246 -16.77 -7.39 5.01
C ALA A 246 -16.24 -6.23 4.15
N CYS A 247 -17.00 -5.14 4.02
CA CYS A 247 -16.40 -3.87 3.62
C CYS A 247 -15.58 -3.28 4.78
N ALA A 248 -14.82 -2.20 4.53
CA ALA A 248 -14.06 -1.54 5.58
C ALA A 248 -14.97 -1.12 6.74
N LEU A 249 -14.66 -1.63 7.94
CA LEU A 249 -15.34 -1.25 9.17
C LEU A 249 -15.11 0.23 9.46
N ARG A 250 -16.19 0.95 9.81
CA ARG A 250 -16.22 2.37 10.12
C ARG A 250 -16.66 2.58 11.56
N ALA A 251 -15.87 3.36 12.30
CA ALA A 251 -16.06 3.59 13.73
C ALA A 251 -17.45 4.11 14.12
N GLY A 252 -18.08 4.95 13.27
CA GLY A 252 -19.38 5.57 13.58
C GLY A 252 -20.59 5.05 12.80
N ALA A 253 -20.42 4.13 11.85
CA ALA A 253 -21.49 3.84 10.89
C ALA A 253 -21.75 2.34 10.65
N SER A 254 -20.75 1.46 10.79
CA SER A 254 -20.85 0.05 10.42
C SER A 254 -21.98 -0.74 11.11
N TYR A 255 -22.41 -0.30 12.29
CA TYR A 255 -23.36 -1.02 13.12
C TYR A 255 -24.77 -1.14 12.53
N ASN A 256 -25.21 -0.14 11.76
CA ASN A 256 -26.59 -0.10 11.25
C ASN A 256 -26.75 -0.73 9.86
N TYR A 257 -25.65 -0.93 9.12
CA TYR A 257 -25.72 -1.33 7.73
C TYR A 257 -25.07 -2.68 7.40
N LEU A 258 -24.28 -3.28 8.31
CA LEU A 258 -23.69 -4.61 8.10
C LEU A 258 -24.41 -5.68 8.91
N LEU A 259 -24.91 -6.71 8.23
CA LEU A 259 -25.45 -7.91 8.86
C LEU A 259 -24.80 -9.16 8.29
N VAL A 260 -24.47 -10.11 9.16
CA VAL A 260 -24.11 -11.48 8.80
C VAL A 260 -25.38 -12.18 8.35
N ASP A 261 -25.40 -12.64 7.10
CA ASP A 261 -26.52 -13.34 6.46
C ASP A 261 -27.88 -12.62 6.57
N GLY A 262 -27.86 -11.28 6.68
CA GLY A 262 -29.08 -10.48 6.87
C GLY A 262 -29.74 -10.64 8.25
N LYS A 263 -29.13 -11.38 9.19
CA LYS A 263 -29.74 -11.81 10.46
C LYS A 263 -29.23 -11.02 11.67
N ARG A 264 -27.92 -10.91 11.82
CA ARG A 264 -27.29 -10.36 13.02
C ARG A 264 -26.15 -9.41 12.70
N ARG A 265 -25.84 -8.52 13.62
CA ARG A 265 -24.67 -7.63 13.53
C ARG A 265 -23.40 -8.42 13.83
N LEU A 266 -22.27 -7.90 13.36
CA LEU A 266 -20.96 -8.42 13.78
C LEU A 266 -20.74 -8.11 15.27
N THR A 267 -20.24 -9.09 16.02
CA THR A 267 -19.87 -8.90 17.42
C THR A 267 -18.56 -8.11 17.54
N PRO A 268 -18.24 -7.55 18.72
CA PRO A 268 -16.93 -6.95 18.98
C PRO A 268 -15.75 -7.87 18.66
N ARG A 269 -15.84 -9.16 19.03
CA ARG A 269 -14.81 -10.17 18.75
C ARG A 269 -14.63 -10.40 17.26
N GLU A 270 -15.72 -10.60 16.51
CA GLU A 270 -15.67 -10.79 15.07
C GLU A 270 -15.06 -9.56 14.35
N MET A 271 -15.39 -8.35 14.80
CA MET A 271 -14.81 -7.12 14.25
C MET A 271 -13.31 -7.01 14.51
N LEU A 272 -12.82 -7.44 15.68
CA LEU A 272 -11.38 -7.51 15.98
C LEU A 272 -10.68 -8.59 15.16
N ARG A 273 -11.28 -9.78 15.00
CA ARG A 273 -10.76 -10.84 14.12
C ARG A 273 -10.62 -10.33 12.68
N LEU A 274 -11.58 -9.56 12.19
CA LEU A 274 -11.54 -8.94 10.86
C LEU A 274 -10.43 -7.87 10.70
N GLN A 275 -9.82 -7.38 11.79
CA GLN A 275 -8.59 -6.58 11.76
C GLN A 275 -7.32 -7.42 11.96
N GLY A 276 -7.47 -8.73 12.21
CA GLY A 276 -6.38 -9.69 12.42
C GLY A 276 -5.93 -9.85 13.86
N PHE A 277 -6.69 -9.34 14.85
CA PHE A 277 -6.41 -9.60 16.26
C PHE A 277 -6.87 -11.01 16.67
N PRO A 278 -6.13 -11.71 17.54
CA PRO A 278 -6.47 -13.05 18.01
C PRO A 278 -7.58 -13.02 19.07
N ASP A 279 -8.13 -14.19 19.38
CA ASP A 279 -9.14 -14.36 20.43
C ASP A 279 -8.62 -14.02 21.84
N SER A 280 -7.31 -14.15 22.04
CA SER A 280 -6.63 -13.73 23.28
C SER A 280 -6.56 -12.22 23.46
N PHE A 281 -6.83 -11.41 22.41
CA PHE A 281 -6.88 -9.96 22.53
C PHE A 281 -8.07 -9.56 23.42
N LYS A 282 -7.81 -8.93 24.55
CA LYS A 282 -8.81 -8.64 25.59
C LYS A 282 -9.76 -7.54 25.16
N ILE A 283 -11.05 -7.74 25.45
CA ILE A 283 -12.11 -6.75 25.24
C ILE A 283 -12.54 -6.23 26.62
N VAL A 284 -12.15 -5.00 26.94
CA VAL A 284 -12.38 -4.38 28.27
C VAL A 284 -13.24 -3.11 28.21
N CYS A 285 -13.75 -2.80 27.02
CA CYS A 285 -14.63 -1.68 26.74
C CYS A 285 -16.01 -2.20 26.34
N SER A 286 -17.02 -1.32 26.33
CA SER A 286 -18.36 -1.69 25.86
C SER A 286 -18.35 -2.08 24.38
N ASP A 287 -19.34 -2.85 23.96
CA ASP A 287 -19.48 -3.25 22.55
C ASP A 287 -19.40 -2.03 21.61
N TYR A 288 -20.04 -0.92 21.98
CA TYR A 288 -20.00 0.31 21.20
C TYR A 288 -18.56 0.83 21.02
N GLN A 289 -17.80 0.93 22.11
CA GLN A 289 -16.43 1.42 22.06
C GLN A 289 -15.50 0.45 21.31
N THR A 290 -15.64 -0.86 21.52
CA THR A 290 -14.82 -1.85 20.81
C THR A 290 -15.09 -1.86 19.32
N ARG A 291 -16.34 -1.63 18.89
CA ARG A 291 -16.65 -1.43 17.46
C ARG A 291 -15.99 -0.17 16.88
N LYS A 292 -16.00 0.94 17.63
CA LYS A 292 -15.31 2.19 17.27
C LYS A 292 -13.81 1.93 17.09
N GLN A 293 -13.21 1.26 18.06
CA GLN A 293 -11.80 0.86 18.07
C GLN A 293 -11.44 -0.03 16.87
N ALA A 294 -12.19 -1.10 16.61
CA ALA A 294 -11.96 -1.99 15.48
C ALA A 294 -12.16 -1.29 14.11
N GLY A 295 -13.02 -0.27 14.03
CA GLY A 295 -13.19 0.53 12.83
C GLY A 295 -11.98 1.42 12.52
N ASN A 296 -11.36 1.97 13.56
CA ASN A 296 -10.18 2.85 13.48
C ASN A 296 -8.85 2.09 13.43
N ALA A 297 -8.81 0.84 13.90
CA ALA A 297 -7.61 0.02 13.87
C ALA A 297 -7.06 -0.20 12.45
N VAL A 298 -5.76 -0.47 12.39
CA VAL A 298 -5.09 -0.93 11.16
C VAL A 298 -5.29 -2.43 10.99
N ALA A 299 -5.24 -2.91 9.75
CA ALA A 299 -5.25 -4.33 9.46
C ALA A 299 -3.87 -4.93 9.81
N ALA A 300 -3.75 -5.57 10.97
CA ALA A 300 -2.48 -6.04 11.51
C ALA A 300 -1.68 -6.95 10.56
N PRO A 301 -2.28 -7.88 9.79
CA PRO A 301 -1.54 -8.72 8.84
C PRO A 301 -0.88 -7.93 7.70
N VAL A 302 -1.45 -6.79 7.30
CA VAL A 302 -0.84 -5.90 6.29
C VAL A 302 0.39 -5.23 6.87
N VAL A 303 0.28 -4.69 8.08
CA VAL A 303 1.40 -4.07 8.80
C VAL A 303 2.51 -5.10 9.06
N ALA A 304 2.15 -6.30 9.52
CA ALA A 304 3.11 -7.37 9.77
C ALA A 304 3.88 -7.75 8.49
N ALA A 305 3.23 -7.76 7.31
CA ALA A 305 3.90 -8.01 6.05
C ALA A 305 4.85 -6.88 5.62
N ILE A 306 4.50 -5.62 5.90
CA ILE A 306 5.41 -4.48 5.69
C ILE A 306 6.63 -4.60 6.62
N LEU A 307 6.40 -4.90 7.89
CA LEU A 307 7.46 -5.07 8.89
C LEU A 307 8.34 -6.29 8.59
N ASP A 308 7.78 -7.39 8.08
CA ASP A 308 8.53 -8.55 7.62
C ASP A 308 9.53 -8.19 6.52
N ALA A 309 9.21 -7.23 5.65
CA ALA A 309 10.13 -6.72 4.63
C ALA A 309 11.09 -5.64 5.17
N LEU A 310 10.66 -4.87 6.18
CA LEU A 310 11.43 -3.74 6.71
C LEU A 310 12.47 -4.14 7.76
N VAL A 311 12.11 -5.02 8.70
CA VAL A 311 12.94 -5.36 9.86
C VAL A 311 14.32 -5.94 9.50
N PRO A 312 14.47 -6.87 8.53
CA PRO A 312 15.79 -7.39 8.16
C PRO A 312 16.77 -6.30 7.75
N ARG A 313 16.25 -5.31 7.01
CA ARG A 313 17.02 -4.14 6.54
C ARG A 313 17.55 -3.30 7.69
N LEU A 314 16.78 -3.13 8.76
CA LEU A 314 17.18 -2.37 9.96
C LEU A 314 18.21 -3.10 10.82
N LEU A 315 18.15 -4.43 10.79
CA LEU A 315 19.07 -5.28 11.53
C LEU A 315 20.37 -5.55 10.76
N GLY A 316 20.48 -5.14 9.49
CA GLY A 316 21.61 -5.51 8.64
C GLY A 316 21.68 -7.02 8.39
N LEU A 317 20.57 -7.72 8.62
CA LEU A 317 20.47 -9.14 8.31
C LEU A 317 20.38 -9.22 6.79
N GLU A 318 21.32 -9.96 6.18
CA GLU A 318 21.13 -10.43 4.82
C GLU A 318 19.74 -11.09 4.78
N GLU A 319 18.92 -10.75 3.78
CA GLU A 319 17.76 -11.61 3.51
C GLU A 319 18.31 -13.04 3.45
N PRO A 320 17.69 -14.03 4.12
CA PRO A 320 18.05 -15.41 3.85
C PRO A 320 18.07 -15.49 2.34
N THR A 321 19.24 -15.84 1.79
CA THR A 321 19.39 -16.10 0.37
C THR A 321 18.15 -16.90 0.01
N ARG A 322 17.28 -16.32 -0.82
CA ARG A 322 16.17 -17.08 -1.38
C ARG A 322 16.84 -18.35 -1.86
N SER A 323 16.51 -19.46 -1.21
CA SER A 323 17.06 -20.75 -1.56
C SER A 323 16.93 -20.84 -3.07
N THR A 324 18.02 -21.20 -3.74
CA THR A 324 18.00 -21.53 -5.16
C THR A 324 17.22 -22.81 -5.44
N ASP A 325 16.66 -23.45 -4.40
CA ASP A 325 15.34 -24.04 -4.45
C ASP A 325 14.29 -22.93 -4.64
N GLY A 326 14.16 -22.51 -5.89
CA GLY A 326 12.92 -21.96 -6.39
C GLY A 326 11.98 -23.11 -6.71
N SER A 327 11.34 -23.72 -5.70
CA SER A 327 10.04 -24.35 -5.89
C SER A 327 9.05 -23.21 -6.18
N ASP A 328 9.02 -22.85 -7.45
CA ASP A 328 7.91 -22.18 -8.11
C ASP A 328 6.62 -22.91 -7.67
N CYS A 329 5.72 -22.28 -6.90
CA CYS A 329 4.42 -22.89 -6.55
C CYS A 329 3.49 -23.06 -7.76
N PHE A 330 4.01 -22.83 -8.95
CA PHE A 330 3.35 -22.98 -10.22
C PHE A 330 4.21 -23.89 -11.07
N SER A 331 3.62 -24.92 -11.67
CA SER A 331 4.30 -25.69 -12.69
C SER A 331 4.77 -24.80 -13.85
N THR A 332 5.73 -25.27 -14.64
CA THR A 332 6.17 -24.59 -15.87
C THR A 332 4.96 -24.25 -16.77
N GLU A 333 3.94 -25.12 -16.84
CA GLU A 333 2.67 -24.82 -17.51
C GLU A 333 1.87 -23.70 -16.84
N GLU A 334 1.75 -23.70 -15.50
CA GLU A 334 0.97 -22.70 -14.75
C GLU A 334 1.62 -21.31 -14.81
N ARG A 335 2.95 -21.23 -14.73
CA ARG A 335 3.69 -19.97 -14.91
C ARG A 335 3.56 -19.46 -16.34
N SER A 336 3.63 -20.35 -17.33
CA SER A 336 3.39 -20.02 -18.73
C SER A 336 1.93 -19.63 -18.97
N ARG A 337 0.96 -20.19 -18.23
CA ARG A 337 -0.47 -19.82 -18.28
C ARG A 337 -0.73 -18.45 -17.66
N ILE A 338 -0.12 -18.14 -16.52
CA ILE A 338 -0.20 -16.83 -15.85
C ILE A 338 0.51 -15.75 -16.68
N MET A 339 1.70 -16.04 -17.21
CA MET A 339 2.41 -15.11 -18.10
C MET A 339 1.70 -14.94 -19.46
N ARG A 340 0.97 -15.96 -19.95
CA ARG A 340 0.05 -15.84 -21.10
C ARG A 340 -1.23 -15.07 -20.79
N SER A 341 -1.68 -15.05 -19.54
CA SER A 341 -2.89 -14.33 -19.10
C SER A 341 -2.61 -12.85 -18.80
N VAL A 342 -1.37 -12.50 -18.43
CA VAL A 342 -0.86 -11.12 -18.42
C VAL A 342 -0.66 -10.65 -19.86
N LYS A 343 -1.76 -10.31 -20.53
CA LYS A 343 -1.71 -9.66 -21.84
C LYS A 343 -1.22 -8.23 -21.67
N SER A 344 -0.19 -7.83 -22.41
CA SER A 344 0.24 -6.42 -22.55
C SER A 344 -0.77 -5.62 -23.37
N ARG A 345 -2.03 -5.59 -22.95
CA ARG A 345 -3.00 -4.63 -23.47
C ARG A 345 -2.98 -3.41 -22.59
N ASP A 346 -2.64 -2.29 -23.23
CA ASP A 346 -2.57 -0.95 -22.69
C ASP A 346 -1.51 -0.81 -21.58
N ASN A 347 -0.31 -0.38 -21.96
CA ASN A 347 0.66 0.21 -21.04
C ASN A 347 0.12 1.58 -20.60
N ARG A 348 -0.99 1.54 -19.86
CA ARG A 348 -1.93 2.64 -19.63
C ARG A 348 -1.23 3.86 -19.03
N SER A 349 -0.18 3.66 -18.25
CA SER A 349 0.60 4.75 -17.64
C SER A 349 1.40 5.58 -18.66
N THR A 350 2.07 4.96 -19.62
CA THR A 350 2.85 5.67 -20.67
C THR A 350 1.95 6.22 -21.77
N GLU A 351 0.90 5.48 -22.13
CA GLU A 351 -0.04 5.86 -23.17
C GLU A 351 -0.97 7.01 -22.74
N LEU A 352 -1.46 7.01 -21.49
CA LEU A 352 -2.19 8.15 -20.93
C LEU A 352 -1.28 9.38 -20.81
N GLY A 353 -0.01 9.18 -20.45
CA GLY A 353 0.99 10.26 -20.39
C GLY A 353 1.19 10.94 -21.75
N LEU A 354 1.38 10.18 -22.82
CA LEU A 354 1.51 10.72 -24.18
C LEU A 354 0.21 11.38 -24.67
N THR A 355 -0.95 10.78 -24.38
CA THR A 355 -2.25 11.36 -24.74
C THR A 355 -2.46 12.73 -24.09
N ALA A 356 -2.06 12.88 -22.82
CA ALA A 356 -2.11 14.16 -22.11
C ALA A 356 -1.18 15.20 -22.76
N ILE A 357 0.05 14.80 -23.12
CA ILE A 357 1.01 15.68 -23.81
C ILE A 357 0.49 16.11 -25.19
N PHE A 358 -0.14 15.21 -25.95
CA PHE A 358 -0.71 15.55 -27.26
C PHE A 358 -1.85 16.54 -27.14
N ARG A 359 -2.74 16.37 -26.16
CA ARG A 359 -3.81 17.33 -25.89
C ARG A 359 -3.27 18.71 -25.50
N GLU A 360 -2.31 18.74 -24.58
CA GLU A 360 -1.66 19.98 -24.11
C GLU A 360 -0.98 20.75 -25.25
N ARG A 361 -0.34 20.03 -26.18
CA ARG A 361 0.37 20.62 -27.32
C ARG A 361 -0.45 20.71 -28.61
N LYS A 362 -1.76 20.44 -28.55
CA LYS A 362 -2.68 20.42 -29.70
C LYS A 362 -2.21 19.54 -30.87
N ILE A 363 -1.53 18.43 -30.58
CA ILE A 363 -1.08 17.45 -31.58
C ILE A 363 -2.25 16.51 -31.89
N THR A 364 -2.72 16.55 -33.14
CA THR A 364 -3.89 15.79 -33.64
C THR A 364 -3.48 14.81 -34.76
N GLY A 365 -4.44 14.08 -35.34
CA GLY A 365 -4.18 13.18 -36.48
C GLY A 365 -3.63 11.78 -36.16
N TRP A 366 -3.44 11.47 -34.87
CA TRP A 366 -3.02 10.14 -34.43
C TRP A 366 -4.18 9.16 -34.28
N ARG A 367 -3.89 7.87 -34.45
CA ARG A 367 -4.78 6.74 -34.22
C ARG A 367 -4.08 5.73 -33.30
N ARG A 368 -4.86 5.10 -32.42
CA ARG A 368 -4.42 3.95 -31.61
C ARG A 368 -4.89 2.65 -32.24
N ASN A 369 -4.26 1.54 -31.87
CA ASN A 369 -4.60 0.19 -32.36
C ASN A 369 -4.51 0.03 -33.88
N TYR A 370 -3.69 0.84 -34.55
CA TYR A 370 -3.48 0.75 -35.99
C TYR A 370 -2.63 -0.49 -36.31
N LYS A 371 -3.04 -1.28 -37.31
CA LYS A 371 -2.43 -2.58 -37.64
C LYS A 371 -1.10 -2.40 -38.40
N LEU A 372 -0.01 -2.23 -37.67
CA LEU A 372 1.35 -2.21 -38.21
C LEU A 372 2.27 -3.23 -37.50
N PRO A 373 3.33 -3.70 -38.17
CA PRO A 373 4.36 -4.51 -37.52
C PRO A 373 4.88 -3.88 -36.23
N GLY A 374 5.11 -4.71 -35.21
CA GLY A 374 5.53 -4.26 -33.89
C GLY A 374 4.44 -3.64 -33.00
N LYS A 375 3.24 -3.37 -33.53
CA LYS A 375 2.09 -2.78 -32.80
C LYS A 375 2.45 -1.43 -32.13
N PRO A 376 2.73 -0.38 -32.92
CA PRO A 376 2.99 0.95 -32.37
C PRO A 376 1.82 1.46 -31.51
N ASP A 377 2.14 2.15 -30.43
CA ASP A 377 1.17 2.70 -29.47
C ASP A 377 0.31 3.80 -30.11
N PHE A 378 0.94 4.64 -30.93
CA PHE A 378 0.28 5.68 -31.71
C PHE A 378 0.79 5.68 -33.14
N VAL A 379 -0.11 5.92 -34.09
CA VAL A 379 0.24 6.04 -35.52
C VAL A 379 -0.34 7.32 -36.06
N PHE A 380 0.43 8.07 -36.84
CA PHE A 380 -0.01 9.24 -37.58
C PHE A 380 -0.05 8.87 -39.07
N PRO A 381 -1.21 8.46 -39.62
CA PRO A 381 -1.25 7.87 -40.96
C PRO A 381 -0.89 8.85 -42.06
N ALA A 382 -1.29 10.12 -41.94
CA ALA A 382 -0.99 11.16 -42.94
C ALA A 382 0.52 11.40 -43.05
N GLN A 383 1.22 11.46 -41.92
CA GLN A 383 2.66 11.65 -41.83
C GLN A 383 3.47 10.36 -41.94
N ARG A 384 2.80 9.21 -42.02
CA ARG A 384 3.40 7.88 -41.95
C ARG A 384 4.35 7.70 -40.76
N ILE A 385 3.96 8.19 -39.58
CA ILE A 385 4.76 8.03 -38.34
C ILE A 385 4.22 6.88 -37.50
N ALA A 386 5.10 5.95 -37.12
CA ALA A 386 4.85 4.91 -36.13
C ALA A 386 5.57 5.26 -34.81
N LEU A 387 4.80 5.52 -33.76
CA LEU A 387 5.31 5.96 -32.47
C LEU A 387 5.19 4.84 -31.42
N PHE A 388 6.32 4.49 -30.81
CA PHE A 388 6.41 3.52 -29.73
C PHE A 388 6.78 4.20 -28.40
N ALA A 389 6.05 3.83 -27.34
CA ALA A 389 6.23 4.29 -25.97
C ALA A 389 6.97 3.21 -25.16
N ASP A 390 8.29 3.29 -25.15
CA ASP A 390 9.15 2.23 -24.61
C ASP A 390 9.33 2.35 -23.10
N GLY A 391 9.07 1.26 -22.37
CA GLY A 391 9.42 1.16 -20.96
C GLY A 391 10.94 1.17 -20.76
N CYS A 392 11.47 2.05 -19.90
CA CYS A 392 12.91 2.21 -19.73
C CYS A 392 13.63 0.92 -19.33
N PHE A 393 12.99 0.08 -18.50
CA PHE A 393 13.53 -1.20 -18.06
C PHE A 393 13.60 -2.23 -19.21
N TRP A 394 12.47 -2.48 -19.88
CA TRP A 394 12.33 -3.54 -20.88
C TRP A 394 13.22 -3.37 -22.12
N HIS A 395 13.58 -2.12 -22.41
CA HIS A 395 14.40 -1.72 -23.54
C HIS A 395 15.82 -1.27 -23.12
N GLY A 396 16.16 -1.42 -21.84
CA GLY A 396 17.51 -1.17 -21.31
C GLY A 396 17.99 0.27 -21.49
N HIS A 397 17.14 1.25 -21.17
CA HIS A 397 17.45 2.67 -21.24
C HIS A 397 18.26 3.13 -20.00
N PRO A 398 19.34 3.91 -20.15
CA PRO A 398 20.32 4.16 -19.09
C PRO A 398 19.78 4.82 -17.80
N CYS A 399 18.62 5.49 -17.84
CA CYS A 399 18.13 6.26 -16.70
C CYS A 399 17.61 5.42 -15.52
N ARG A 400 17.22 4.16 -15.75
CA ARG A 400 16.57 3.27 -14.76
C ARG A 400 16.86 1.78 -15.01
N ASN A 401 17.91 1.46 -15.77
CA ASN A 401 18.24 0.08 -16.07
C ASN A 401 19.01 -0.56 -14.92
N ILE A 402 18.35 -0.72 -13.76
CA ILE A 402 18.85 -1.53 -12.67
C ILE A 402 18.55 -2.97 -13.07
N THR A 403 19.47 -3.62 -13.78
CA THR A 403 19.34 -5.04 -14.09
C THR A 403 19.22 -5.79 -12.76
N PRO A 404 18.16 -6.59 -12.56
CA PRO A 404 18.00 -7.33 -11.31
C PRO A 404 19.22 -8.21 -11.08
N ARG A 405 19.80 -8.19 -9.87
CA ARG A 405 20.97 -9.02 -9.51
C ARG A 405 20.64 -10.52 -9.61
N GLN A 406 19.39 -10.90 -9.33
CA GLN A 406 18.88 -12.25 -9.56
C GLN A 406 18.53 -12.48 -11.03
N ASN A 407 18.94 -13.64 -11.60
CA ASN A 407 18.73 -13.99 -13.01
C ASN A 407 19.31 -12.96 -14.01
N ALA A 408 20.44 -12.35 -13.65
CA ALA A 408 21.08 -11.30 -14.44
C ALA A 408 21.32 -11.73 -15.89
N GLU A 409 21.77 -12.97 -16.11
CA GLU A 409 22.00 -13.52 -17.45
C GLU A 409 20.70 -13.62 -18.27
N TYR A 410 19.60 -14.08 -17.67
CA TYR A 410 18.28 -14.10 -18.32
C TYR A 410 17.82 -12.69 -18.69
N TRP A 411 17.95 -11.73 -17.77
CA TRP A 411 17.54 -10.35 -18.02
C TRP A 411 18.39 -9.68 -19.09
N GLN A 412 19.70 -9.90 -19.07
CA GLN A 412 20.62 -9.45 -20.12
C GLN A 412 20.23 -10.05 -21.48
N LYS A 413 20.00 -11.37 -21.56
CA LYS A 413 19.56 -12.04 -22.80
C LYS A 413 18.19 -11.51 -23.27
N LYS A 414 17.24 -11.31 -22.35
CA LYS A 414 15.89 -10.80 -22.66
C LYS A 414 15.90 -9.35 -23.16
N ILE A 415 16.66 -8.47 -22.51
CA ILE A 415 16.81 -7.07 -22.95
C ILE A 415 17.53 -7.02 -24.29
N LYS A 416 18.57 -7.84 -24.49
CA LYS A 416 19.27 -7.97 -25.79
C LYS A 416 18.30 -8.41 -26.89
N ARG A 417 17.47 -9.42 -26.63
CA ARG A 417 16.44 -9.89 -27.56
C ARG A 417 15.39 -8.82 -27.87
N ASN A 418 14.91 -8.08 -26.86
CA ASN A 418 13.96 -6.99 -27.07
C ASN A 418 14.56 -5.90 -27.97
N LYS A 419 15.79 -5.46 -27.69
CA LYS A 419 16.52 -4.50 -28.53
C LYS A 419 16.69 -5.00 -29.96
N GLN A 420 16.97 -6.29 -30.14
CA GLN A 420 17.09 -6.90 -31.46
C GLN A 420 15.75 -6.89 -32.22
N ARG A 421 14.68 -7.33 -31.57
CA ARG A 421 13.31 -7.26 -32.13
C ARG A 421 12.92 -5.82 -32.49
N ASP A 422 13.27 -4.85 -31.67
CA ASP A 422 12.97 -3.44 -31.93
C ASP A 422 13.68 -2.93 -33.19
N LYS A 423 14.94 -3.35 -33.42
CA LYS A 423 15.68 -3.05 -34.66
C LYS A 423 15.01 -3.68 -35.89
N GLU A 424 14.59 -4.94 -35.78
CA GLU A 424 13.92 -5.66 -36.87
C GLU A 424 12.58 -5.02 -37.25
N VAL A 425 11.76 -4.70 -36.25
CA VAL A 425 10.49 -3.98 -36.44
C VAL A 425 10.73 -2.62 -37.08
N THR A 426 11.76 -1.90 -36.61
CA THR A 426 12.12 -0.59 -37.16
C THR A 426 12.49 -0.70 -38.64
N LYS A 427 13.38 -1.62 -38.99
CA LYS A 427 13.79 -1.90 -40.38
C LYS A 427 12.59 -2.29 -41.26
N GLN A 428 11.67 -3.10 -40.74
CA GLN A 428 10.49 -3.53 -41.48
C GLN A 428 9.52 -2.37 -41.75
N LEU A 429 9.33 -1.47 -40.79
CA LEU A 429 8.47 -0.30 -40.92
C LEU A 429 9.09 0.74 -41.86
N GLU A 430 10.39 1.02 -41.69
CA GLU A 430 11.15 1.92 -42.56
C GLU A 430 11.18 1.43 -44.01
N GLY A 431 11.37 0.12 -44.24
CA GLY A 431 11.28 -0.49 -45.56
C GLY A 431 9.88 -0.40 -46.19
N LYS A 432 8.85 -0.17 -45.38
CA LYS A 432 7.48 0.16 -45.84
C LYS A 432 7.24 1.67 -45.91
N GLY A 433 8.26 2.51 -45.81
CA GLY A 433 8.16 3.96 -45.87
C GLY A 433 7.53 4.61 -44.63
N TRP A 434 7.59 3.98 -43.46
CA TRP A 434 7.16 4.59 -42.19
C TRP A 434 8.34 5.20 -41.45
N GLN A 435 8.13 6.38 -40.87
CA GLN A 435 9.08 6.98 -39.94
C GLN A 435 8.84 6.40 -38.55
N VAL A 436 9.86 5.76 -37.98
CA VAL A 436 9.76 5.13 -36.67
C VAL A 436 10.31 6.05 -35.59
N VAL A 437 9.50 6.34 -34.58
CA VAL A 437 9.88 7.14 -33.42
C VAL A 437 9.68 6.32 -32.17
N ARG A 438 10.71 6.27 -31.32
CA ARG A 438 10.65 5.61 -30.01
C ARG A 438 10.86 6.65 -28.91
N ILE A 439 9.95 6.70 -27.95
CA ILE A 439 10.03 7.60 -26.79
C ILE A 439 10.06 6.77 -25.53
N PHE A 440 11.13 6.91 -24.75
CA PHE A 440 11.26 6.22 -23.48
C PHE A 440 10.37 6.82 -22.39
N GLU A 441 9.84 5.98 -21.52
CA GLU A 441 8.99 6.31 -20.39
C GLU A 441 9.50 7.50 -19.56
N CYS A 442 10.81 7.58 -19.28
CA CYS A 442 11.38 8.68 -18.50
C CYS A 442 11.26 10.03 -19.19
N LYS A 443 11.27 10.07 -20.53
CA LYS A 443 11.10 11.29 -21.32
C LYS A 443 9.63 11.70 -21.37
N ILE A 444 8.72 10.73 -21.47
CA ILE A 444 7.27 10.94 -21.36
C ILE A 444 6.94 11.56 -19.99
N ARG A 445 7.48 11.02 -18.89
CA ARG A 445 7.29 11.56 -17.53
C ARG A 445 7.76 13.00 -17.37
N LYS A 446 8.83 13.39 -18.08
CA LYS A 446 9.34 14.77 -18.11
C LYS A 446 8.63 15.67 -19.14
N LYS A 447 7.55 15.18 -19.78
CA LYS A 447 6.85 15.84 -20.89
C LYS A 447 7.76 16.25 -22.05
N GLN A 448 8.84 15.50 -22.29
CA GLN A 448 9.83 15.76 -23.34
C GLN A 448 9.53 14.91 -24.58
N LEU A 449 9.18 15.55 -25.68
CA LEU A 449 9.05 14.91 -26.99
C LEU A 449 10.37 15.04 -27.78
N PRO A 450 10.83 13.99 -28.49
CA PRO A 450 12.04 14.08 -29.31
C PRO A 450 11.90 15.12 -30.42
N ARG A 451 12.99 15.85 -30.70
CA ARG A 451 13.03 16.82 -31.82
C ARG A 451 12.68 16.17 -33.17
N LYS A 452 13.19 14.96 -33.42
CA LYS A 452 12.89 14.18 -34.64
C LYS A 452 11.38 13.92 -34.82
N PHE A 453 10.64 13.69 -33.73
CA PHE A 453 9.19 13.52 -33.78
C PHE A 453 8.48 14.82 -34.14
N LEU A 454 8.88 15.93 -33.51
CA LEU A 454 8.30 17.24 -33.79
C LEU A 454 8.61 17.73 -35.21
N GLN A 455 9.77 17.37 -35.76
CA GLN A 455 10.12 17.64 -37.16
C GLN A 455 9.29 16.79 -38.12
N ALA A 456 9.18 15.49 -37.85
CA ALA A 456 8.35 14.57 -38.63
C ALA A 456 6.88 15.01 -38.72
N LEU A 457 6.33 15.58 -37.65
CA LEU A 457 4.97 16.13 -37.65
C LEU A 457 4.80 17.39 -38.52
N LYS A 458 5.90 18.13 -38.78
CA LYS A 458 5.91 19.35 -39.58
C LYS A 458 6.22 19.10 -41.06
N SER A 459 6.77 17.94 -41.41
CA SER A 459 7.13 17.55 -42.78
C SER A 459 5.93 17.05 -43.60
N SER A 460 4.72 17.57 -43.33
CA SER A 460 3.47 17.24 -44.04
C SER A 460 2.93 18.47 -44.73
#